data_AF-A0A552FAG4-F1
#
_entry.id   AF-A0A552FAG4-F1
#
_cell.length_a   1.000
_cell.length_b   1.000
_cell.length_c   1.000
_cell.angle_alpha   90.00
_cell.angle_beta   90.00
_cell.angle_gamma   90.00
#
_symmetry.space_group_name_H-M   'P 1'
#
loop_
_entity.id
_entity.type
_entity.pdbx_description
1 polymer ?
#
loop_
_entity_poly.entity_id
_entity_poly.type
_entity_poly.pdbx_seq_one_letter_code
_entity_poly.pdbx_strand_id
1 'polypeptide(L)'
;MLEFNEAFLLKPPTSNQISEYADLLLNESTSNNTNRLKTLMKSGQQLEDITKSLFIFNLVLDHIDDYDKLIKGETSNIKGKEELYQYILDLYVENQIKKIDRQVKNPKEYKDIAKPLESAYWEYIKPKVKLILKWLAQEMYGHSSDKKDKPKAYFLIEEMQPTSLKGIQRKFYDFGSLLLAVLFSFLAGTMQLLIQPVDGWKYTLLTGIPGAISVFFFFLDGKGEIKPVDKIQWNFQTVKDNSLKALFLFPVACLTGFICSFLEKLDIAQFYEKGFEQFTKGSISELILGIIYTIFIMTMIIMLYSVTVGISSSNVKKIKPNQGIWTSNYNCVATGFRVFLFASIIFWLLGIIIQKHPLMLATRFGIGYGLMAGLIYAISCNSGRACIRHFTLRLILFVAGKIPWNYAKFLDFAVDNLEFLQRAGGKYFFLNNELRQNFLNFE
;
A
#
# COMPACT_ATOMS: atom_id res chain seq x y z
N MET A 1 25.29 -29.62 9.41
CA MET A 1 24.60 -28.49 8.77
C MET A 1 24.72 -28.71 7.28
N LEU A 2 23.63 -29.03 6.59
CA LEU A 2 23.65 -29.17 5.13
C LEU A 2 23.43 -27.78 4.52
N GLU A 3 24.48 -27.18 3.98
CA GLU A 3 24.41 -25.99 3.15
C GLU A 3 24.05 -26.43 1.73
N PHE A 4 22.81 -26.13 1.31
CA PHE A 4 22.34 -26.41 -0.04
C PHE A 4 22.62 -25.21 -0.94
N ASN A 5 23.55 -25.36 -1.89
CA ASN A 5 23.99 -24.32 -2.83
C ASN A 5 23.49 -24.49 -4.27
N GLU A 6 22.61 -25.47 -4.55
CA GLU A 6 22.03 -25.69 -5.88
C GLU A 6 20.49 -25.74 -5.82
N ALA A 7 19.84 -25.34 -6.92
CA ALA A 7 18.39 -25.38 -7.05
C ALA A 7 17.92 -26.83 -7.22
N PHE A 8 17.28 -27.38 -6.19
CA PHE A 8 16.68 -28.72 -6.25
C PHE A 8 15.37 -28.67 -7.06
N LEU A 9 15.35 -29.39 -8.18
CA LEU A 9 14.11 -29.68 -8.90
C LEU A 9 13.49 -30.94 -8.29
N LEU A 10 12.45 -30.79 -7.47
CA LEU A 10 11.65 -31.91 -7.01
C LEU A 10 10.94 -32.54 -8.23
N LYS A 11 11.28 -33.78 -8.56
CA LYS A 11 10.56 -34.54 -9.59
C LYS A 11 9.19 -34.97 -9.04
N PRO A 12 8.15 -35.03 -9.89
CA PRO A 12 6.87 -35.60 -9.49
C PRO A 12 7.05 -37.03 -8.96
N PRO A 13 6.36 -37.42 -7.89
CA PRO A 13 6.46 -38.77 -7.35
C PRO A 13 5.97 -39.81 -8.38
N THR A 14 6.62 -40.97 -8.39
CA THR A 14 6.22 -42.11 -9.22
C THR A 14 4.94 -42.76 -8.70
N SER A 15 4.18 -43.48 -9.55
CA SER A 15 2.98 -44.22 -9.12
C SER A 15 3.24 -45.13 -7.92
N ASN A 16 4.43 -45.75 -7.85
CA ASN A 16 4.85 -46.59 -6.73
C ASN A 16 5.05 -45.78 -5.44
N GLN A 17 5.70 -44.61 -5.52
CA GLN A 17 5.90 -43.73 -4.36
C GLN A 17 4.58 -43.15 -3.84
N ILE A 18 3.61 -42.88 -4.71
CA ILE A 18 2.27 -42.44 -4.30
C ILE A 18 1.52 -43.59 -3.64
N SER A 19 1.63 -44.81 -4.16
CA SER A 19 1.05 -45.98 -3.51
C SER A 19 1.68 -46.22 -2.14
N GLU A 20 3.01 -46.11 -2.02
CA GLU A 20 3.73 -46.29 -0.75
C GLU A 20 3.38 -45.19 0.25
N TYR A 21 3.25 -43.93 -0.21
CA TYR A 21 2.75 -42.82 0.60
C TYR A 21 1.30 -43.05 1.06
N ALA A 22 0.44 -43.55 0.17
CA ALA A 22 -0.92 -43.95 0.51
C ALA A 22 -0.94 -45.10 1.53
N ASP A 23 -0.03 -46.08 1.40
CA ASP A 23 0.13 -47.21 2.33
C ASP A 23 0.65 -46.77 3.70
N LEU A 24 1.47 -45.73 3.78
CA LEU A 24 1.86 -45.10 5.04
C LEU A 24 0.65 -44.40 5.72
N LEU A 25 -0.17 -43.69 4.95
CA LEU A 25 -1.41 -43.06 5.44
C LEU A 25 -2.52 -44.07 5.80
N LEU A 26 -2.44 -45.30 5.29
CA LEU A 26 -3.34 -46.42 5.61
C LEU A 26 -3.14 -46.97 7.03
N ASN A 27 -1.95 -46.80 7.61
CA ASN A 27 -1.64 -47.20 8.99
C ASN A 27 -2.11 -46.17 10.03
N GLU A 28 -2.41 -44.93 9.61
CA GLU A 28 -3.15 -43.95 10.40
C GLU A 28 -4.65 -44.05 10.07
N SER A 29 -5.52 -43.47 10.90
CA SER A 29 -6.99 -43.69 10.98
C SER A 29 -7.85 -43.41 9.72
N THR A 30 -7.24 -43.27 8.55
CA THR A 30 -7.82 -42.93 7.24
C THR A 30 -8.03 -44.12 6.29
N SER A 31 -7.99 -45.37 6.79
CA SER A 31 -7.84 -46.56 5.92
C SER A 31 -8.95 -46.78 4.87
N ASN A 32 -10.18 -46.37 5.17
CA ASN A 32 -11.32 -46.56 4.25
C ASN A 32 -11.26 -45.62 3.02
N ASN A 33 -10.87 -44.36 3.24
CA ASN A 33 -10.77 -43.35 2.17
C ASN A 33 -9.63 -43.66 1.22
N THR A 34 -8.49 -44.10 1.75
CA THR A 34 -7.34 -44.49 0.93
C THR A 34 -7.63 -45.71 0.06
N ASN A 35 -8.38 -46.69 0.58
CA ASN A 35 -8.81 -47.87 -0.20
C ASN A 35 -9.80 -47.49 -1.32
N ARG A 36 -10.73 -46.58 -1.06
CA ARG A 36 -11.63 -46.01 -2.09
C ARG A 36 -10.84 -45.30 -3.18
N LEU A 37 -9.86 -44.46 -2.81
CA LEU A 37 -9.00 -43.75 -3.76
C LEU A 37 -8.17 -44.70 -4.63
N LYS A 38 -7.61 -45.77 -4.05
CA LYS A 38 -6.87 -46.79 -4.81
C LYS A 38 -7.75 -47.52 -5.82
N THR A 39 -9.00 -47.83 -5.46
CA THR A 39 -9.96 -48.44 -6.39
C THR A 39 -10.26 -47.51 -7.56
N LEU A 40 -10.30 -46.21 -7.31
CA LEU A 40 -10.59 -45.19 -8.31
C LEU A 40 -9.45 -44.95 -9.28
N MET A 41 -8.22 -44.83 -8.77
CA MET A 41 -7.03 -44.71 -9.62
C MET A 41 -6.91 -45.90 -10.57
N LYS A 42 -7.28 -47.11 -10.12
CA LYS A 42 -7.30 -48.32 -10.96
C LYS A 42 -8.39 -48.31 -12.03
N SER A 43 -9.49 -47.58 -11.84
CA SER A 43 -10.62 -47.51 -12.77
C SER A 43 -10.45 -46.50 -13.90
N GLY A 44 -9.51 -45.55 -13.80
CA GLY A 44 -9.36 -44.47 -14.79
C GLY A 44 -7.93 -43.93 -14.92
N GLN A 45 -7.34 -44.13 -16.10
CA GLN A 45 -5.95 -43.73 -16.42
C GLN A 45 -5.70 -42.23 -16.25
N GLN A 46 -6.70 -41.38 -16.53
CA GLN A 46 -6.59 -39.92 -16.36
C GLN A 46 -6.52 -39.49 -14.89
N LEU A 47 -7.25 -40.17 -14.00
CA LEU A 47 -7.27 -39.85 -12.58
C LEU A 47 -5.94 -40.24 -11.92
N GLU A 48 -5.44 -41.44 -12.22
CA GLU A 48 -4.11 -41.91 -11.78
C GLU A 48 -3.01 -40.90 -12.15
N ASP A 49 -3.07 -40.38 -13.38
CA ASP A 49 -2.08 -39.43 -13.90
C ASP A 49 -2.14 -38.03 -13.27
N ILE A 50 -3.28 -37.63 -12.72
CA ILE A 50 -3.47 -36.35 -12.02
C ILE A 50 -3.09 -36.46 -10.56
N THR A 51 -3.43 -37.58 -9.91
CA THR A 51 -3.02 -37.89 -8.53
C THR A 51 -1.50 -38.09 -8.39
N LYS A 52 -0.75 -38.07 -9.50
CA LYS A 52 0.72 -37.91 -9.47
C LYS A 52 1.19 -36.58 -8.89
N SER A 53 0.33 -35.56 -8.88
CA SER A 53 0.56 -34.38 -8.05
C SER A 53 0.18 -34.70 -6.60
N LEU A 54 1.16 -34.69 -5.69
CA LEU A 54 0.94 -34.93 -4.26
C LEU A 54 -0.12 -33.99 -3.67
N PHE A 55 -0.21 -32.77 -4.20
CA PHE A 55 -1.24 -31.80 -3.84
C PHE A 55 -2.65 -32.31 -4.19
N ILE A 56 -2.86 -32.77 -5.43
CA ILE A 56 -4.17 -33.27 -5.85
C ILE A 56 -4.49 -34.59 -5.15
N PHE A 57 -3.49 -35.45 -4.95
CA PHE A 57 -3.68 -36.68 -4.18
C PHE A 57 -4.23 -36.38 -2.78
N ASN A 58 -3.60 -35.47 -2.03
CA ASN A 58 -4.07 -35.10 -0.69
C ASN A 58 -5.43 -34.40 -0.74
N LEU A 59 -5.65 -33.52 -1.70
CA LEU A 59 -6.93 -32.81 -1.85
C LEU A 59 -8.10 -33.75 -2.16
N VAL A 60 -7.89 -34.76 -3.01
CA VAL A 60 -8.90 -35.78 -3.30
C VAL A 60 -9.06 -36.73 -2.11
N LEU A 61 -7.99 -37.06 -1.39
CA LEU A 61 -8.04 -37.93 -0.22
C LEU A 61 -8.83 -37.29 0.93
N ASP A 62 -8.54 -36.01 1.25
CA ASP A 62 -9.17 -35.26 2.34
C ASP A 62 -10.66 -34.99 2.09
N HIS A 63 -11.09 -35.00 0.82
CA HIS A 63 -12.46 -34.69 0.39
C HIS A 63 -13.09 -35.79 -0.47
N ILE A 64 -12.69 -37.05 -0.27
CA ILE A 64 -13.08 -38.15 -1.17
C ILE A 64 -14.59 -38.33 -1.30
N ASP A 65 -15.35 -38.03 -0.23
CA ASP A 65 -16.81 -38.10 -0.21
C ASP A 65 -17.47 -37.02 -1.08
N ASP A 66 -16.81 -35.87 -1.26
CA ASP A 66 -17.33 -34.81 -2.12
C ASP A 66 -17.07 -35.11 -3.62
N TYR A 67 -16.11 -35.99 -3.90
CA TYR A 67 -15.77 -36.44 -5.24
C TYR A 67 -16.58 -37.66 -5.69
N ASP A 68 -17.60 -38.10 -4.94
CA ASP A 68 -18.37 -39.32 -5.20
C ASP A 68 -18.98 -39.42 -6.63
N LYS A 69 -19.19 -38.29 -7.31
CA LYS A 69 -19.61 -38.24 -8.73
C LYS A 69 -18.51 -38.63 -9.73
N LEU A 70 -17.27 -38.23 -9.45
CA LEU A 70 -16.09 -38.77 -10.13
C LEU A 70 -15.98 -40.27 -9.84
N ILE A 71 -16.29 -40.68 -8.60
CA ILE A 71 -16.21 -42.07 -8.16
C ILE A 71 -17.19 -42.98 -8.89
N LYS A 72 -18.38 -42.47 -9.16
CA LYS A 72 -19.45 -43.20 -9.86
C LYS A 72 -19.33 -43.17 -11.38
N GLY A 73 -18.29 -42.55 -11.94
CA GLY A 73 -18.08 -42.46 -13.39
C GLY A 73 -19.11 -41.58 -14.11
N GLU A 74 -19.83 -40.71 -13.39
CA GLU A 74 -20.87 -39.81 -13.94
C GLU A 74 -20.28 -38.61 -14.70
N THR A 75 -18.95 -38.49 -14.77
CA THR A 75 -18.22 -37.45 -15.50
C THR A 75 -17.90 -37.85 -16.94
N SER A 76 -18.85 -38.47 -17.65
CA SER A 76 -18.69 -38.92 -19.05
C SER A 76 -18.44 -37.79 -20.06
N ASN A 77 -18.59 -36.53 -19.65
CA ASN A 77 -18.39 -35.34 -20.47
C ASN A 77 -17.00 -34.71 -20.36
N ILE A 78 -16.16 -35.14 -19.41
CA ILE A 78 -14.79 -34.61 -19.25
C ILE A 78 -13.88 -35.39 -20.20
N LYS A 79 -13.35 -34.72 -21.23
CA LYS A 79 -12.65 -35.38 -22.34
C LYS A 79 -11.13 -35.36 -22.17
N GLY A 80 -10.59 -34.51 -21.29
CA GLY A 80 -9.14 -34.33 -21.12
C GLY A 80 -8.64 -34.23 -19.67
N LYS A 81 -7.35 -34.53 -19.49
CA LYS A 81 -6.62 -34.44 -18.20
C LYS A 81 -6.71 -33.05 -17.57
N GLU A 82 -6.58 -31.99 -18.38
CA GLU A 82 -6.64 -30.61 -17.90
C GLU A 82 -8.05 -30.20 -17.43
N GLU A 83 -9.10 -30.63 -18.14
CA GLU A 83 -10.49 -30.40 -17.74
C GLU A 83 -10.82 -31.12 -16.43
N LEU A 84 -10.35 -32.35 -16.28
CA LEU A 84 -10.50 -33.13 -15.05
C LEU A 84 -9.79 -32.45 -13.87
N TYR A 85 -8.61 -31.89 -14.13
CA TYR A 85 -7.83 -31.16 -13.14
C TYR A 85 -8.54 -29.87 -12.68
N GLN A 86 -9.05 -29.07 -13.63
CA GLN A 86 -9.82 -27.86 -13.32
C GLN A 86 -11.09 -28.19 -12.54
N TYR A 87 -11.81 -29.23 -12.95
CA TYR A 87 -13.01 -29.68 -12.25
C TYR A 87 -12.75 -30.04 -10.77
N ILE A 88 -11.63 -30.73 -10.49
CA ILE A 88 -11.25 -31.08 -9.11
C ILE A 88 -10.97 -29.82 -8.28
N LEU A 89 -10.27 -28.83 -8.84
CA LEU A 89 -9.99 -27.57 -8.17
C LEU A 89 -11.24 -26.72 -7.95
N ASP A 90 -12.14 -26.66 -8.93
CA ASP A 90 -13.41 -25.92 -8.80
C ASP A 90 -14.29 -26.52 -7.72
N LEU A 91 -14.39 -27.86 -7.68
CA LEU A 91 -15.07 -28.56 -6.60
C LEU A 91 -14.45 -28.25 -5.24
N TYR A 92 -13.12 -28.26 -5.13
CA TYR A 92 -12.43 -27.91 -3.89
C TYR A 92 -12.77 -26.48 -3.43
N VAL A 93 -12.73 -25.50 -4.34
CA VAL A 93 -13.07 -24.11 -4.04
C VAL A 93 -14.53 -23.99 -3.58
N GLU A 94 -15.46 -24.63 -4.29
CA GLU A 94 -16.88 -24.65 -3.94
C GLU A 94 -17.13 -25.30 -2.57
N ASN A 95 -16.45 -26.40 -2.27
CA ASN A 95 -16.64 -27.13 -1.02
C ASN A 95 -16.12 -26.33 0.17
N GLN A 96 -14.96 -25.67 0.05
CA GLN A 96 -14.44 -24.80 1.11
C GLN A 96 -15.39 -23.61 1.37
N ILE A 97 -15.95 -23.01 0.31
CA ILE A 97 -16.97 -21.95 0.46
C ILE A 97 -18.24 -22.48 1.15
N LYS A 98 -18.74 -23.66 0.73
CA LYS A 98 -19.93 -24.30 1.34
C LYS A 98 -19.71 -24.72 2.78
N LYS A 99 -18.51 -25.17 3.13
CA LYS A 99 -18.11 -25.50 4.51
C LYS A 99 -18.31 -24.29 5.41
N ILE A 100 -17.81 -23.11 5.02
CA ILE A 100 -18.03 -21.89 5.79
C ILE A 100 -19.51 -21.47 5.81
N ASP A 101 -20.22 -21.60 4.69
CA ASP A 101 -21.67 -21.33 4.61
C ASP A 101 -22.47 -22.16 5.62
N ARG A 102 -22.18 -23.47 5.72
CA ARG A 102 -22.80 -24.36 6.72
C ARG A 102 -22.46 -23.95 8.14
N GLN A 103 -21.19 -23.65 8.41
CA GLN A 103 -20.72 -23.25 9.74
C GLN A 103 -21.41 -21.98 10.26
N VAL A 104 -21.64 -21.00 9.38
CA VAL A 104 -22.30 -19.74 9.73
C VAL A 104 -23.82 -19.92 9.85
N LYS A 105 -24.45 -20.73 9.01
CA LYS A 105 -25.91 -20.98 9.05
C LYS A 105 -26.35 -21.87 10.21
N ASN A 106 -25.45 -22.69 10.77
CA ASN A 106 -25.71 -23.58 11.91
C ASN A 106 -24.94 -23.15 13.17
N PRO A 107 -25.18 -21.95 13.73
CA PRO A 107 -24.40 -21.42 14.84
C PRO A 107 -24.55 -22.22 16.14
N LYS A 108 -25.59 -23.07 16.27
CA LYS A 108 -25.77 -23.97 17.41
C LYS A 108 -24.76 -25.11 17.44
N GLU A 109 -24.35 -25.59 16.27
CA GLU A 109 -23.41 -26.69 16.09
C GLU A 109 -21.96 -26.20 16.13
N TYR A 110 -21.71 -24.99 15.63
CA TYR A 110 -20.37 -24.39 15.53
C TYR A 110 -20.21 -23.15 16.42
N LYS A 111 -20.68 -23.22 17.68
CA LYS A 111 -20.76 -22.07 18.60
C LYS A 111 -19.47 -21.24 18.70
N ASP A 112 -18.32 -21.89 18.79
CA ASP A 112 -17.02 -21.24 19.00
C ASP A 112 -16.44 -20.59 17.72
N ILE A 113 -16.92 -21.02 16.55
CA ILE A 113 -16.34 -20.68 15.25
C ILE A 113 -17.28 -19.80 14.41
N ALA A 114 -18.60 -19.95 14.57
CA ALA A 114 -19.62 -19.25 13.79
C ALA A 114 -19.63 -17.74 14.02
N LYS A 115 -19.50 -17.28 15.28
CA LYS A 115 -19.58 -15.86 15.62
C LYS A 115 -18.40 -15.03 15.08
N PRO A 116 -17.13 -15.50 15.17
CA PRO A 116 -16.02 -14.84 14.48
C PRO A 116 -16.16 -14.83 12.94
N LEU A 117 -16.65 -15.93 12.36
CA LEU A 117 -16.82 -16.10 10.92
C LEU A 117 -17.94 -15.26 10.32
N GLU A 118 -18.99 -14.97 11.08
CA GLU A 118 -20.17 -14.25 10.59
C GLU A 118 -19.81 -12.92 9.92
N SER A 119 -18.89 -12.15 10.53
CA SER A 119 -18.39 -10.90 9.94
C SER A 119 -17.72 -11.12 8.58
N ALA A 120 -16.85 -12.13 8.46
CA ALA A 120 -16.12 -12.45 7.24
C ALA A 120 -17.02 -13.04 6.15
N TYR A 121 -18.02 -13.83 6.53
CA TYR A 121 -18.96 -14.45 5.61
C TYR A 121 -19.80 -13.42 4.84
N TRP A 122 -20.39 -12.46 5.55
CA TRP A 122 -21.19 -11.40 4.92
C TRP A 122 -20.34 -10.41 4.14
N GLU A 123 -19.11 -10.13 4.61
CA GLU A 123 -18.21 -9.17 3.98
C GLU A 123 -17.52 -9.74 2.73
N TYR A 124 -17.13 -11.02 2.73
CA TYR A 124 -16.25 -11.60 1.71
C TYR A 124 -16.90 -12.71 0.89
N ILE A 125 -17.51 -13.70 1.56
CA ILE A 125 -17.94 -14.94 0.92
C ILE A 125 -19.18 -14.76 0.08
N LYS A 126 -20.27 -14.26 0.68
CA LYS A 126 -21.54 -14.08 -0.03
C LYS A 126 -21.45 -13.15 -1.25
N PRO A 127 -20.68 -12.03 -1.22
CA PRO A 127 -20.69 -11.11 -2.34
C PRO A 127 -19.64 -11.45 -3.42
N LYS A 128 -18.36 -11.75 -3.09
CA LYS A 128 -17.24 -11.58 -4.06
C LYS A 128 -15.96 -12.41 -3.84
N VAL A 129 -15.91 -13.42 -2.97
CA VAL A 129 -14.64 -14.12 -2.62
C VAL A 129 -13.82 -14.57 -3.84
N LYS A 130 -14.47 -15.21 -4.82
CA LYS A 130 -13.81 -15.68 -6.04
C LYS A 130 -13.27 -14.53 -6.89
N LEU A 131 -14.00 -13.40 -6.98
CA LEU A 131 -13.56 -12.22 -7.72
C LEU A 131 -12.34 -11.55 -7.08
N ILE A 132 -12.29 -11.52 -5.74
CA ILE A 132 -11.13 -10.98 -5.00
C ILE A 132 -9.90 -11.88 -5.23
N LEU A 133 -10.06 -13.20 -5.17
CA LEU A 133 -8.97 -14.16 -5.41
C LEU A 133 -8.53 -14.18 -6.88
N LYS A 134 -9.46 -14.01 -7.83
CA LYS A 134 -9.16 -13.79 -9.25
C LYS A 134 -8.31 -12.53 -9.44
N TRP A 135 -8.69 -11.41 -8.82
CA TRP A 135 -7.89 -10.19 -8.87
C TRP A 135 -6.48 -10.39 -8.26
N LEU A 136 -6.39 -11.04 -7.11
CA LEU A 136 -5.11 -11.36 -6.46
C LEU A 136 -4.23 -12.24 -7.38
N ALA A 137 -4.82 -13.26 -8.01
CA ALA A 137 -4.12 -14.12 -8.95
C ALA A 137 -3.61 -13.33 -10.16
N GLN A 138 -4.42 -12.43 -10.72
CA GLN A 138 -4.05 -11.54 -11.82
C GLN A 138 -2.89 -10.61 -11.45
N GLU A 139 -2.94 -10.03 -10.25
CA GLU A 139 -1.88 -9.16 -9.73
C GLU A 139 -0.56 -9.93 -9.55
N MET A 140 -0.61 -11.18 -9.08
CA MET A 140 0.57 -12.04 -8.94
C MET A 140 1.11 -12.59 -10.26
N TYR A 141 0.24 -12.84 -11.25
CA TYR A 141 0.63 -13.38 -12.56
C TYR A 141 1.29 -12.33 -13.46
N GLY A 142 0.96 -11.05 -13.24
CA GLY A 142 1.58 -9.93 -13.96
C GLY A 142 0.65 -9.35 -15.01
N HIS A 143 -0.22 -8.42 -14.59
CA HIS A 143 -0.84 -7.43 -15.48
C HIS A 143 -0.04 -6.12 -15.58
N SER A 144 1.20 -6.09 -15.07
CA SER A 144 2.10 -4.96 -15.31
C SER A 144 2.43 -4.94 -16.80
N SER A 145 2.02 -3.90 -17.51
CA SER A 145 2.18 -3.73 -18.97
C SER A 145 3.63 -3.78 -19.48
N ASP A 146 4.61 -3.97 -18.60
CA ASP A 146 6.00 -4.23 -18.97
C ASP A 146 6.25 -5.74 -19.08
N LYS A 147 6.52 -6.20 -20.31
CA LYS A 147 6.84 -7.57 -20.74
C LYS A 147 8.06 -8.23 -20.05
N LYS A 148 8.60 -7.65 -18.97
CA LYS A 148 9.86 -8.08 -18.33
C LYS A 148 9.69 -8.71 -16.94
N ASP A 149 8.54 -8.58 -16.29
CA ASP A 149 8.38 -9.10 -14.93
C ASP A 149 7.88 -10.54 -14.93
N LYS A 150 8.68 -11.43 -14.34
CA LYS A 150 8.29 -12.83 -14.07
C LYS A 150 7.10 -12.85 -13.10
N PRO A 151 6.17 -13.83 -13.22
CA PRO A 151 5.07 -13.98 -12.29
C PRO A 151 5.61 -14.08 -10.85
N LYS A 152 5.07 -13.25 -9.95
CA LYS A 152 5.48 -13.22 -8.55
C LYS A 152 4.93 -14.45 -7.83
N ALA A 153 5.78 -15.18 -7.13
CA ALA A 153 5.35 -16.35 -6.34
C ALA A 153 4.55 -15.95 -5.08
N TYR A 154 4.71 -14.70 -4.61
CA TYR A 154 4.07 -14.19 -3.41
C TYR A 154 3.49 -12.79 -3.63
N PHE A 155 2.55 -12.44 -2.75
CA PHE A 155 1.91 -11.14 -2.67
C PHE A 155 2.25 -10.43 -1.37
N LEU A 156 2.55 -9.13 -1.48
CA LEU A 156 2.71 -8.21 -0.35
C LEU A 156 1.74 -7.06 -0.55
N ILE A 157 0.90 -6.80 0.46
CA ILE A 157 -0.09 -5.71 0.42
C ILE A 157 0.61 -4.38 0.09
N GLU A 158 1.70 -4.08 0.76
CA GLU A 158 2.47 -2.84 0.60
C GLU A 158 3.19 -2.70 -0.75
N GLU A 159 3.32 -3.77 -1.53
CA GLU A 159 3.90 -3.74 -2.88
C GLU A 159 2.86 -3.47 -3.97
N MET A 160 1.56 -3.36 -3.65
CA MET A 160 0.52 -3.06 -4.63
C MET A 160 0.87 -1.79 -5.43
N GLN A 161 0.82 -1.91 -6.76
CA GLN A 161 1.14 -0.83 -7.68
C GLN A 161 -0.10 -0.35 -8.44
N PRO A 162 -0.14 0.93 -8.85
CA PRO A 162 -1.23 1.47 -9.67
C PRO A 162 -1.18 0.99 -11.12
N THR A 163 -0.24 0.12 -11.50
CA THR A 163 -0.10 -0.45 -12.86
C THR A 163 -1.29 -1.33 -13.24
N SER A 164 -1.99 -1.91 -12.26
CA SER A 164 -3.22 -2.67 -12.46
C SER A 164 -4.45 -1.80 -12.78
N LEU A 165 -4.35 -0.47 -12.62
CA LEU A 165 -5.41 0.48 -12.97
C LEU A 165 -5.29 0.88 -14.45
N LYS A 166 -6.39 0.78 -15.19
CA LYS A 166 -6.44 1.11 -16.63
C LYS A 166 -7.37 2.31 -16.90
N GLY A 167 -7.05 3.08 -17.94
CA GLY A 167 -7.89 4.16 -18.46
C GLY A 167 -8.30 5.19 -17.40
N ILE A 168 -9.62 5.31 -17.17
CA ILE A 168 -10.23 6.28 -16.26
C ILE A 168 -9.80 6.03 -14.80
N GLN A 169 -9.65 4.78 -14.37
CA GLN A 169 -9.22 4.46 -12.99
C GLN A 169 -7.81 4.99 -12.71
N ARG A 170 -6.91 4.93 -13.70
CA ARG A 170 -5.55 5.47 -13.55
C ARG A 170 -5.55 6.98 -13.44
N LYS A 171 -6.37 7.68 -14.24
CA LYS A 171 -6.54 9.14 -14.15
C LYS A 171 -7.11 9.54 -12.78
N PHE A 172 -8.11 8.82 -12.27
CA PHE A 172 -8.64 9.05 -10.93
C PHE A 172 -7.63 8.81 -9.83
N TYR A 173 -6.74 7.83 -9.98
CA TYR A 173 -5.65 7.59 -9.05
C TYR A 173 -4.63 8.74 -9.04
N ASP A 174 -4.15 9.14 -10.22
CA ASP A 174 -3.15 10.20 -10.35
C ASP A 174 -3.73 11.54 -9.84
N PHE A 175 -4.97 11.88 -10.25
CA PHE A 175 -5.65 13.08 -9.79
C PHE A 175 -6.05 13.00 -8.31
N GLY A 176 -6.57 11.87 -7.85
CA GLY A 176 -7.04 11.68 -6.48
C GLY A 176 -5.89 11.74 -5.47
N SER A 177 -4.74 11.15 -5.78
CA SER A 177 -3.56 11.22 -4.91
C SER A 177 -2.99 12.64 -4.82
N LEU A 178 -2.96 13.36 -5.94
CA LEU A 178 -2.60 14.78 -5.99
C LEU A 178 -3.58 15.64 -5.20
N LEU A 179 -4.88 15.45 -5.40
CA LEU A 179 -5.94 16.18 -4.72
C LEU A 179 -5.86 15.98 -3.21
N LEU A 180 -5.70 14.74 -2.73
CA LEU A 180 -5.55 14.45 -1.31
C LEU A 180 -4.32 15.15 -0.72
N ALA A 181 -3.18 15.13 -1.41
CA ALA A 181 -1.98 15.81 -0.95
C ALA A 181 -2.15 17.33 -0.85
N VAL A 182 -2.78 17.94 -1.87
CA VAL A 182 -3.10 19.37 -1.91
C VAL A 182 -4.07 19.74 -0.80
N LEU A 183 -5.12 18.94 -0.58
CA LEU A 183 -6.10 19.15 0.49
C LEU A 183 -5.46 19.06 1.87
N PHE A 184 -4.63 18.05 2.13
CA PHE A 184 -3.91 17.94 3.41
C PHE A 184 -2.95 19.10 3.63
N SER A 185 -2.29 19.58 2.57
CA SER A 185 -1.41 20.75 2.65
C SER A 185 -2.19 22.03 2.98
N PHE A 186 -3.34 22.23 2.33
CA PHE A 186 -4.24 23.33 2.64
C PHE A 186 -4.74 23.26 4.09
N LEU A 187 -5.19 22.07 4.53
CA LEU A 187 -5.61 21.82 5.93
C LEU A 187 -4.49 22.09 6.92
N ALA A 188 -3.23 21.79 6.60
CA ALA A 188 -2.10 22.15 7.43
C ALA A 188 -1.97 23.67 7.60
N GLY A 189 -2.23 24.46 6.55
CA GLY A 189 -2.32 25.92 6.62
C GLY A 189 -3.49 26.44 7.48
N THR A 190 -4.61 25.70 7.52
CA THR A 190 -5.75 26.06 8.39
C THR A 190 -5.43 25.99 9.89
N MET A 191 -4.36 25.27 10.28
CA MET A 191 -3.92 25.22 11.68
C MET A 191 -3.51 26.61 12.22
N GLN A 192 -3.21 27.57 11.34
CA GLN A 192 -2.97 28.96 11.73
C GLN A 192 -4.19 29.63 12.38
N LEU A 193 -5.41 29.20 12.07
CA LEU A 193 -6.63 29.69 12.75
C LEU A 193 -6.59 29.42 14.25
N LEU A 194 -6.02 28.29 14.66
CA LEU A 194 -5.92 27.91 16.07
C LEU A 194 -4.80 28.66 16.80
N ILE A 195 -3.76 29.05 16.06
CA ILE A 195 -2.54 29.66 16.61
C ILE A 195 -2.65 31.19 16.65
N GLN A 196 -3.35 31.79 15.68
CA GLN A 196 -3.50 33.24 15.50
C GLN A 196 -4.99 33.63 15.58
N PRO A 197 -5.54 33.94 16.77
CA PRO A 197 -6.98 34.06 16.97
C PRO A 197 -7.62 35.31 16.35
N VAL A 198 -6.88 36.41 16.15
CA VAL A 198 -7.43 37.68 15.65
C VAL A 198 -7.41 37.75 14.12
N ASP A 199 -6.36 37.22 13.49
CA ASP A 199 -6.10 37.34 12.05
C ASP A 199 -5.80 35.99 11.37
N GLY A 200 -6.11 34.88 12.03
CA GLY A 200 -5.71 33.53 11.60
C GLY A 200 -6.14 33.15 10.19
N TRP A 201 -7.27 33.67 9.71
CA TRP A 201 -7.75 33.42 8.36
C TRP A 201 -6.84 34.00 7.28
N LYS A 202 -6.20 35.15 7.55
CA LYS A 202 -5.21 35.80 6.67
C LYS A 202 -3.98 34.92 6.54
N TYR A 203 -3.50 34.43 7.69
CA TYR A 203 -2.39 33.49 7.75
C TYR A 203 -2.73 32.16 7.08
N THR A 204 -3.96 31.66 7.20
CA THR A 204 -4.42 30.44 6.51
C THR A 204 -4.44 30.58 5.01
N LEU A 205 -4.92 31.69 4.45
CA LEU A 205 -4.87 31.91 3.00
C LEU A 205 -3.41 31.91 2.51
N LEU A 206 -2.53 32.58 3.24
CA LEU A 206 -1.14 32.74 2.86
C LEU A 206 -0.26 31.51 3.12
N THR A 207 -0.67 30.62 4.01
CA THR A 207 0.08 29.38 4.28
C THR A 207 -0.52 28.21 3.51
N GLY A 208 -1.84 28.13 3.48
CA GLY A 208 -2.59 27.07 2.82
C GLY A 208 -2.46 27.11 1.31
N ILE A 209 -2.62 28.27 0.66
CA ILE A 209 -2.55 28.36 -0.81
C ILE A 209 -1.12 28.12 -1.33
N PRO A 210 -0.07 28.82 -0.86
CA PRO A 210 1.30 28.54 -1.28
C PRO A 210 1.77 27.13 -0.90
N GLY A 211 1.35 26.61 0.26
CA GLY A 211 1.60 25.23 0.66
C GLY A 211 0.96 24.22 -0.29
N ALA A 212 -0.29 24.44 -0.68
CA ALA A 212 -1.02 23.64 -1.66
C ALA A 212 -0.33 23.67 -3.04
N ILE A 213 0.05 24.85 -3.52
CA ILE A 213 0.77 25.03 -4.79
C ILE A 213 2.13 24.30 -4.73
N SER A 214 2.87 24.44 -3.63
CA SER A 214 4.17 23.78 -3.47
C SER A 214 4.02 22.26 -3.54
N VAL A 215 3.10 21.69 -2.76
CA VAL A 215 2.83 20.24 -2.75
C VAL A 215 2.37 19.73 -4.12
N PHE A 216 1.57 20.51 -4.85
CA PHE A 216 1.15 20.17 -6.21
C PHE A 216 2.35 19.90 -7.11
N PHE A 217 3.35 20.80 -7.13
CA PHE A 217 4.55 20.61 -7.95
C PHE A 217 5.44 19.46 -7.46
N PHE A 218 5.55 19.23 -6.14
CA PHE A 218 6.28 18.07 -5.59
C PHE A 218 5.64 16.72 -5.96
N PHE A 219 4.31 16.68 -6.15
CA PHE A 219 3.59 15.47 -6.55
C PHE A 219 3.65 15.20 -8.05
N LEU A 220 3.79 16.24 -8.89
CA LEU A 220 3.93 16.09 -10.35
C LEU A 220 5.21 15.34 -10.76
N ASP A 221 6.32 15.59 -10.05
CA ASP A 221 7.62 14.94 -10.30
C ASP A 221 7.60 13.42 -9.98
N GLY A 222 6.65 12.99 -9.14
CA GLY A 222 6.74 11.68 -8.52
C GLY A 222 6.16 10.50 -9.31
N LYS A 223 5.91 10.51 -10.62
CA LYS A 223 5.12 9.45 -11.33
C LYS A 223 5.66 7.99 -11.32
N GLY A 224 6.51 7.61 -10.38
CA GLY A 224 7.07 6.27 -10.21
C GLY A 224 6.29 5.33 -9.29
N GLU A 225 6.85 4.13 -9.15
CA GLU A 225 6.42 3.05 -8.27
C GLU A 225 6.23 3.51 -6.82
N ILE A 226 5.24 2.94 -6.14
CA ILE A 226 5.06 3.10 -4.70
C ILE A 226 6.13 2.27 -3.99
N LYS A 227 7.10 2.94 -3.38
CA LYS A 227 8.16 2.31 -2.58
C LYS A 227 8.00 2.71 -1.11
N PRO A 228 7.65 1.78 -0.22
CA PRO A 228 7.68 2.02 1.22
C PRO A 228 9.10 2.40 1.67
N VAL A 229 9.19 3.35 2.61
CA VAL A 229 10.45 3.79 3.22
C VAL A 229 10.55 3.17 4.61
N ASP A 230 11.12 1.97 4.68
CA ASP A 230 11.20 1.17 5.92
C ASP A 230 12.28 1.68 6.87
N LYS A 231 13.47 1.97 6.34
CA LYS A 231 14.60 2.47 7.11
C LYS A 231 15.07 3.76 6.50
N ILE A 232 15.18 4.80 7.33
CA ILE A 232 15.79 6.06 6.94
C ILE A 232 17.30 5.89 7.04
N GLN A 233 17.99 5.95 5.91
CA GLN A 233 19.43 6.14 5.86
C GLN A 233 19.71 7.46 5.17
N TRP A 234 20.55 8.30 5.77
CA TRP A 234 20.85 9.61 5.21
C TRP A 234 22.17 9.56 4.46
N ASN A 235 22.12 9.85 3.16
CA ASN A 235 23.29 9.89 2.29
C ASN A 235 23.62 11.34 1.92
N PHE A 236 24.59 11.92 2.62
CA PHE A 236 25.07 13.29 2.39
C PHE A 236 25.60 13.51 0.97
N GLN A 237 26.19 12.49 0.34
CA GLN A 237 26.69 12.60 -1.02
C GLN A 237 25.52 12.80 -1.99
N THR A 238 24.45 12.00 -1.85
CA THR A 238 23.22 12.15 -2.63
C THR A 238 22.55 13.51 -2.40
N VAL A 239 22.59 14.05 -1.17
CA VAL A 239 22.09 15.40 -0.89
C VAL A 239 22.88 16.44 -1.68
N LYS A 240 24.21 16.41 -1.60
CA LYS A 240 25.09 17.36 -2.28
C LYS A 240 24.85 17.34 -3.79
N ASP A 241 24.77 16.14 -4.36
CA ASP A 241 24.66 15.95 -5.81
C ASP A 241 23.29 16.33 -6.38
N ASN A 242 22.23 16.36 -5.54
CA ASN A 242 20.86 16.59 -6.00
C ASN A 242 20.19 17.84 -5.44
N SER A 243 20.73 18.47 -4.39
CA SER A 243 20.12 19.65 -3.75
C SER A 243 19.80 20.78 -4.72
N LEU A 244 20.71 21.06 -5.67
CA LEU A 244 20.52 22.08 -6.70
C LEU A 244 19.47 21.71 -7.75
N LYS A 245 19.04 20.44 -7.85
CA LYS A 245 17.92 20.08 -8.74
C LYS A 245 16.66 20.80 -8.31
N ALA A 246 16.46 21.07 -7.02
CA ALA A 246 15.34 21.85 -6.52
C ALA A 246 15.20 23.23 -7.19
N LEU A 247 16.25 23.75 -7.85
CA LEU A 247 16.17 24.97 -8.66
C LEU A 247 15.11 24.92 -9.76
N PHE A 248 14.67 23.73 -10.21
CA PHE A 248 13.54 23.62 -11.15
C PHE A 248 12.23 24.20 -10.57
N LEU A 249 12.10 24.28 -9.24
CA LEU A 249 10.96 24.87 -8.54
C LEU A 249 11.06 26.39 -8.39
N PHE A 250 12.10 27.03 -8.94
CA PHE A 250 12.28 28.48 -8.86
C PHE A 250 11.08 29.28 -9.39
N PRO A 251 10.45 28.95 -10.53
CA PRO A 251 9.25 29.67 -11.00
C PRO A 251 8.09 29.61 -9.99
N VAL A 252 7.97 28.50 -9.26
CA VAL A 252 6.96 28.32 -8.21
C VAL A 252 7.28 29.21 -7.01
N ALA A 253 8.55 29.26 -6.59
CA ALA A 253 9.02 30.16 -5.53
C ALA A 253 8.80 31.64 -5.90
N CYS A 254 9.06 32.02 -7.16
CA CYS A 254 8.78 33.37 -7.65
C CYS A 254 7.28 33.69 -7.57
N LEU A 255 6.45 32.84 -8.17
CA LEU A 255 5.01 33.05 -8.20
C LEU A 255 4.44 33.19 -6.78
N THR A 256 4.81 32.27 -5.88
CA THR A 256 4.37 32.30 -4.49
C THR A 256 4.92 33.51 -3.73
N GLY A 257 6.18 33.89 -3.94
CA GLY A 257 6.80 35.05 -3.31
C GLY A 257 6.16 36.38 -3.72
N PHE A 258 5.85 36.55 -5.00
CA PHE A 258 5.13 37.72 -5.49
C PHE A 258 3.68 37.77 -5.00
N ILE A 259 2.98 36.63 -4.93
CA ILE A 259 1.65 36.56 -4.31
C ILE A 259 1.72 37.01 -2.85
N CYS A 260 2.70 36.53 -2.07
CA CYS A 260 2.86 36.95 -0.68
C CYS A 260 3.12 38.46 -0.54
N SER A 261 4.02 39.02 -1.38
CA SER A 261 4.31 40.46 -1.39
C SER A 261 3.08 41.31 -1.72
N PHE A 262 2.33 40.90 -2.74
CA PHE A 262 1.10 41.57 -3.15
C PHE A 262 0.05 41.55 -2.04
N LEU A 263 -0.16 40.40 -1.40
CA LEU A 263 -1.10 40.26 -0.28
C LEU A 263 -0.71 41.14 0.92
N GLU A 264 0.59 41.29 1.19
CA GLU A 264 1.06 42.17 2.26
C GLU A 264 0.85 43.65 1.94
N LYS A 265 1.12 44.07 0.70
CA LYS A 265 0.88 45.45 0.25
C LYS A 265 -0.59 45.85 0.23
N LEU A 266 -1.50 44.90 0.05
CA LEU A 266 -2.95 45.14 0.20
C LEU A 266 -3.42 45.21 1.65
N ASP A 267 -2.51 45.15 2.64
CA ASP A 267 -2.80 45.04 4.08
C ASP A 267 -3.73 43.86 4.42
N ILE A 268 -3.77 42.85 3.54
CA ILE A 268 -4.52 41.61 3.77
C ILE A 268 -3.80 40.79 4.83
N ALA A 269 -2.47 40.85 4.93
CA ALA A 269 -1.71 40.16 5.95
C ALA A 269 -0.39 40.89 6.27
N GLN A 270 -0.04 41.01 7.55
CA GLN A 270 1.20 41.65 7.99
C GLN A 270 2.25 40.59 8.32
N PHE A 271 3.34 40.57 7.56
CA PHE A 271 4.44 39.61 7.69
C PHE A 271 5.72 40.33 8.08
N TYR A 272 6.57 40.64 7.11
CA TYR A 272 7.92 41.13 7.35
C TYR A 272 8.13 42.52 6.77
N GLU A 273 7.21 43.11 6.01
CA GLU A 273 7.38 44.45 5.44
C GLU A 273 7.73 45.46 6.53
N LYS A 274 6.85 45.63 7.53
CA LYS A 274 7.09 46.53 8.67
C LYS A 274 8.39 46.18 9.42
N GLY A 275 8.67 44.90 9.59
CA GLY A 275 9.90 44.44 10.26
C GLY A 275 11.16 44.83 9.47
N PHE A 276 11.14 44.60 8.16
CA PHE A 276 12.24 44.96 7.28
C PHE A 276 12.38 46.48 7.14
N GLU A 277 11.30 47.25 7.02
CA GLU A 277 11.37 48.71 6.97
C GLU A 277 11.95 49.28 8.28
N GLN A 278 11.58 48.73 9.43
CA GLN A 278 12.18 49.07 10.71
C GLN A 278 13.66 48.67 10.80
N PHE A 279 14.03 47.55 10.20
CA PHE A 279 15.40 47.04 10.20
C PHE A 279 16.32 47.86 9.27
N THR A 280 15.86 48.17 8.06
CA THR A 280 16.61 48.93 7.04
C THR A 280 16.52 50.44 7.25
N LYS A 281 15.59 50.92 8.10
CA LYS A 281 15.25 52.34 8.28
C LYS A 281 14.87 53.02 6.96
N GLY A 282 14.20 52.30 6.06
CA GLY A 282 13.78 52.80 4.76
C GLY A 282 12.56 52.04 4.22
N SER A 283 11.80 52.68 3.33
CA SER A 283 10.63 52.04 2.73
C SER A 283 11.02 50.98 1.72
N ILE A 284 10.25 49.90 1.66
CA ILE A 284 10.50 48.76 0.78
C ILE A 284 9.44 48.72 -0.32
N SER A 285 9.90 48.70 -1.57
CA SER A 285 9.00 48.53 -2.72
C SER A 285 8.45 47.10 -2.78
N GLU A 286 7.27 46.94 -3.37
CA GLU A 286 6.65 45.62 -3.58
C GLU A 286 7.56 44.65 -4.34
N LEU A 287 8.32 45.15 -5.31
CA LEU A 287 9.28 44.35 -6.08
C LEU A 287 10.38 43.77 -5.18
N ILE A 288 10.97 44.60 -4.31
CA ILE A 288 12.03 44.16 -3.39
C ILE A 288 11.46 43.15 -2.39
N LEU A 289 10.28 43.41 -1.85
CA LEU A 289 9.60 42.49 -0.92
C LEU A 289 9.29 41.14 -1.59
N GLY A 290 8.85 41.14 -2.86
CA GLY A 290 8.63 39.92 -3.65
C GLY A 290 9.90 39.10 -3.87
N ILE A 291 11.03 39.77 -4.13
CA ILE A 291 12.34 39.11 -4.24
C ILE A 291 12.75 38.48 -2.90
N ILE A 292 12.57 39.19 -1.79
CA ILE A 292 12.87 38.68 -0.44
C ILE A 292 12.05 37.41 -0.16
N TYR A 293 10.74 37.42 -0.42
CA TYR A 293 9.90 36.24 -0.23
C TYR A 293 10.28 35.09 -1.14
N THR A 294 10.61 35.38 -2.39
CA THR A 294 11.07 34.38 -3.35
C THR A 294 12.33 33.68 -2.84
N ILE A 295 13.33 34.43 -2.38
CA ILE A 295 14.56 33.87 -1.82
C ILE A 295 14.24 33.01 -0.60
N PHE A 296 13.39 33.52 0.31
CA PHE A 296 13.01 32.82 1.53
C PHE A 296 12.32 31.47 1.24
N ILE A 297 11.30 31.48 0.38
CA ILE A 297 10.57 30.29 -0.05
C ILE A 297 11.51 29.33 -0.78
N MET A 298 12.40 29.84 -1.64
CA MET A 298 13.34 29.03 -2.39
C MET A 298 14.34 28.31 -1.48
N THR A 299 14.91 29.02 -0.50
CA THR A 299 15.79 28.41 0.51
C THR A 299 15.05 27.33 1.29
N MET A 300 13.79 27.57 1.67
CA MET A 300 12.96 26.55 2.33
C MET A 300 12.76 25.32 1.42
N ILE A 301 12.38 25.52 0.16
CA ILE A 301 12.18 24.42 -0.80
C ILE A 301 13.47 23.60 -0.98
N ILE A 302 14.62 24.26 -1.17
CA ILE A 302 15.92 23.59 -1.32
C ILE A 302 16.24 22.77 -0.07
N MET A 303 16.02 23.33 1.13
CA MET A 303 16.24 22.62 2.40
C MET A 303 15.34 21.38 2.50
N LEU A 304 14.03 21.51 2.26
CA LEU A 304 13.08 20.40 2.33
C LEU A 304 13.36 19.32 1.27
N TYR A 305 13.70 19.74 0.03
CA TYR A 305 14.07 18.83 -1.04
C TYR A 305 15.34 18.06 -0.71
N SER A 306 16.36 18.75 -0.18
CA SER A 306 17.64 18.18 0.23
C SER A 306 17.46 17.10 1.29
N VAL A 307 16.66 17.37 2.33
CA VAL A 307 16.36 16.35 3.35
C VAL A 307 15.64 15.15 2.72
N THR A 308 14.71 15.38 1.78
CA THR A 308 13.95 14.30 1.12
C THR A 308 14.82 13.40 0.25
N VAL A 309 15.70 13.98 -0.59
CA VAL A 309 16.54 13.23 -1.52
C VAL A 309 17.68 12.48 -0.82
N GLY A 310 18.13 12.98 0.34
CA GLY A 310 19.12 12.27 1.15
C GLY A 310 18.61 10.97 1.76
N ILE A 311 17.28 10.75 1.83
CA ILE A 311 16.70 9.56 2.44
C ILE A 311 16.69 8.41 1.44
N SER A 312 17.56 7.42 1.66
CA SER A 312 17.49 6.14 0.97
C SER A 312 16.63 5.16 1.76
N SER A 313 15.83 4.37 1.04
CA SER A 313 15.07 3.24 1.59
C SER A 313 15.89 1.96 1.46
N SER A 314 16.02 1.19 2.54
CA SER A 314 16.50 -0.19 2.46
C SER A 314 15.35 -1.19 2.64
N ASN A 315 15.39 -2.29 1.88
CA ASN A 315 14.40 -3.35 2.00
C ASN A 315 14.63 -4.12 3.31
N VAL A 316 13.71 -3.98 4.25
CA VAL A 316 13.73 -4.73 5.51
C VAL A 316 12.83 -5.97 5.37
N LYS A 317 13.22 -7.10 5.99
CA LYS A 317 12.39 -8.30 6.02
C LYS A 317 11.04 -8.01 6.67
N LYS A 318 9.94 -8.33 5.98
CA LYS A 318 8.57 -8.06 6.43
C LYS A 318 8.02 -9.22 7.23
N ILE A 319 7.69 -8.95 8.49
CA ILE A 319 7.19 -9.96 9.44
C ILE A 319 5.67 -9.88 9.52
N LYS A 320 5.10 -8.66 9.43
CA LYS A 320 3.65 -8.44 9.48
C LYS A 320 3.13 -7.86 8.16
N PRO A 321 1.87 -8.13 7.78
CA PRO A 321 1.24 -7.48 6.65
C PRO A 321 1.25 -5.96 6.79
N ASN A 322 1.51 -5.25 5.69
CA ASN A 322 1.52 -3.78 5.62
C ASN A 322 2.56 -3.07 6.53
N GLN A 323 3.52 -3.81 7.08
CA GLN A 323 4.54 -3.28 8.00
C GLN A 323 5.32 -2.11 7.38
N GLY A 324 5.65 -2.17 6.09
CA GLY A 324 6.39 -1.13 5.40
C GLY A 324 5.62 0.19 5.27
N ILE A 325 4.32 0.13 5.02
CA ILE A 325 3.49 1.35 4.98
C ILE A 325 3.33 1.95 6.38
N TRP A 326 3.13 1.12 7.41
CA TRP A 326 3.10 1.59 8.80
C TRP A 326 4.42 2.23 9.22
N THR A 327 5.54 1.62 8.83
CA THR A 327 6.87 2.15 9.11
C THR A 327 7.12 3.43 8.33
N SER A 328 6.66 3.52 7.08
CA SER A 328 6.70 4.75 6.28
C SER A 328 5.92 5.88 6.95
N ASN A 329 4.73 5.59 7.48
CA ASN A 329 3.92 6.56 8.20
C ASN A 329 4.63 7.06 9.47
N TYR A 330 5.21 6.15 10.27
CA TYR A 330 6.00 6.51 11.44
C TYR A 330 7.21 7.39 11.06
N ASN A 331 7.95 7.00 10.03
CA ASN A 331 9.11 7.72 9.52
C ASN A 331 8.74 9.12 8.98
N CYS A 332 7.59 9.23 8.32
CA CYS A 332 7.00 10.48 7.84
C CYS A 332 6.71 11.43 9.01
N VAL A 333 5.99 10.96 10.03
CA VAL A 333 5.64 11.76 11.21
C VAL A 333 6.90 12.15 11.99
N ALA A 334 7.82 11.22 12.19
CA ALA A 334 9.05 11.47 12.93
C ALA A 334 9.97 12.49 12.24
N THR A 335 10.09 12.45 10.91
CA THR A 335 10.88 13.43 10.16
C THR A 335 10.16 14.78 10.05
N GLY A 336 8.86 14.79 9.82
CA GLY A 336 8.03 16.00 9.89
C GLY A 336 8.12 16.71 11.23
N PHE A 337 8.11 15.98 12.34
CA PHE A 337 8.27 16.55 13.68
C PHE A 337 9.65 17.19 13.90
N ARG A 338 10.72 16.57 13.37
CA ARG A 338 12.06 17.19 13.41
C ARG A 338 12.09 18.49 12.61
N VAL A 339 11.53 18.50 11.40
CA VAL A 339 11.42 19.71 10.58
C VAL A 339 10.60 20.78 11.31
N PHE A 340 9.51 20.40 11.98
CA PHE A 340 8.73 21.30 12.83
C PHE A 340 9.59 21.98 13.90
N LEU A 341 10.35 21.22 14.68
CA LEU A 341 11.19 21.79 15.74
C LEU A 341 12.24 22.75 15.19
N PHE A 342 12.95 22.35 14.13
CA PHE A 342 13.98 23.18 13.50
C PHE A 342 13.39 24.46 12.90
N ALA A 343 12.32 24.35 12.11
CA ALA A 343 11.67 25.49 11.51
C ALA A 343 11.08 26.42 12.57
N SER A 344 10.52 25.88 13.65
CA SER A 344 9.96 26.69 14.75
C SER A 344 10.99 27.62 15.36
N ILE A 345 12.22 27.14 15.58
CA ILE A 345 13.32 27.95 16.13
C ILE A 345 13.69 29.06 15.15
N ILE A 346 13.80 28.75 13.86
CA ILE A 346 14.14 29.73 12.82
C ILE A 346 13.09 30.83 12.76
N PHE A 347 11.81 30.48 12.63
CA PHE A 347 10.73 31.46 12.54
C PHE A 347 10.54 32.25 13.84
N TRP A 348 10.81 31.64 14.99
CA TRP A 348 10.84 32.34 16.28
C TRP A 348 11.94 33.41 16.32
N LEU A 349 13.17 33.07 15.89
CA LEU A 349 14.28 34.03 15.81
C LEU A 349 14.00 35.16 14.82
N LEU A 350 13.43 34.86 13.66
CA LEU A 350 13.02 35.89 12.68
C LEU A 350 11.97 36.85 13.26
N GLY A 351 11.01 36.32 14.02
CA GLY A 351 10.01 37.13 14.71
C GLY A 351 10.61 38.10 15.75
N ILE A 352 11.66 37.67 16.47
CA ILE A 352 12.33 38.52 17.45
C ILE A 352 13.25 39.55 16.77
N ILE A 353 14.08 39.11 15.83
CA ILE A 353 15.17 39.93 15.29
C ILE A 353 14.65 40.91 14.23
N ILE A 354 13.84 40.42 13.29
CA ILE A 354 13.37 41.22 12.16
C ILE A 354 12.07 41.93 12.52
N GLN A 355 11.07 41.21 13.03
CA GLN A 355 9.75 41.79 13.32
C GLN A 355 9.68 42.49 14.68
N LYS A 356 10.68 42.30 15.55
CA LYS A 356 10.72 42.84 16.92
C LYS A 356 9.46 42.52 17.71
N HIS A 357 8.87 41.35 17.45
CA HIS A 357 7.67 40.91 18.13
C HIS A 357 7.94 40.65 19.62
N PRO A 358 6.95 40.92 20.50
CA PRO A 358 7.03 40.46 21.87
C PRO A 358 7.16 38.94 21.89
N LEU A 359 7.82 38.42 22.93
CA LEU A 359 8.18 37.00 23.03
C LEU A 359 6.99 36.06 22.76
N MET A 360 5.81 36.36 23.33
CA MET A 360 4.60 35.56 23.13
C MET A 360 4.16 35.49 21.66
N LEU A 361 4.21 36.61 20.93
CA LEU A 361 3.82 36.65 19.52
C LEU A 361 4.87 35.94 18.67
N ALA A 362 6.16 36.18 18.92
CA ALA A 362 7.24 35.44 18.24
C ALA A 362 7.11 33.93 18.44
N THR A 363 6.73 33.45 19.63
CA THR A 363 6.49 32.02 19.90
C THR A 363 5.32 31.47 19.09
N ARG A 364 4.22 32.22 18.95
CA ARG A 364 3.10 31.80 18.08
C ARG A 364 3.51 31.72 16.62
N PHE A 365 4.29 32.69 16.13
CA PHE A 365 4.85 32.68 14.78
C PHE A 365 5.76 31.46 14.57
N GLY A 366 6.71 31.23 15.48
CA GLY A 366 7.59 30.06 15.45
C GLY A 366 6.82 28.76 15.35
N ILE A 367 5.92 28.50 16.30
CA ILE A 367 5.12 27.27 16.32
C ILE A 367 4.25 27.14 15.07
N GLY A 368 3.58 28.21 14.64
CA GLY A 368 2.69 28.19 13.47
C GLY A 368 3.41 27.83 12.18
N TYR A 369 4.45 28.59 11.82
CA TYR A 369 5.20 28.33 10.59
C TYR A 369 6.03 27.05 10.67
N GLY A 370 6.54 26.71 11.85
CA GLY A 370 7.21 25.44 12.08
C GLY A 370 6.27 24.26 11.85
N LEU A 371 5.05 24.30 12.40
CA LEU A 371 4.07 23.22 12.27
C LEU A 371 3.68 23.04 10.81
N MET A 372 3.43 24.16 10.11
CA MET A 372 3.18 24.16 8.68
C MET A 372 4.33 23.50 7.90
N ALA A 373 5.58 23.93 8.14
CA ALA A 373 6.74 23.38 7.45
C ALA A 373 6.90 21.87 7.71
N GLY A 374 6.70 21.43 8.96
CA GLY A 374 6.74 20.02 9.34
C GLY A 374 5.67 19.18 8.65
N LEU A 375 4.43 19.69 8.57
CA LEU A 375 3.31 19.00 7.91
C LEU A 375 3.46 18.98 6.39
N ILE A 376 3.83 20.09 5.76
CA ILE A 376 4.11 20.15 4.31
C ILE A 376 5.23 19.19 3.95
N TYR A 377 6.30 19.15 4.76
CA TYR A 377 7.38 18.20 4.56
C TYR A 377 6.91 16.75 4.72
N ALA A 378 6.15 16.43 5.76
CA ALA A 378 5.60 15.10 5.98
C ALA A 378 4.81 14.62 4.75
N ILE A 379 3.94 15.47 4.19
CA ILE A 379 3.16 15.15 2.97
C ILE A 379 4.05 14.97 1.74
N SER A 380 5.08 15.82 1.59
CA SER A 380 5.92 15.89 0.38
C SER A 380 7.06 14.87 0.36
N CYS A 381 7.48 14.36 1.52
CA CYS A 381 8.57 13.41 1.62
C CYS A 381 8.20 12.05 0.96
N ASN A 382 9.21 11.26 0.59
CA ASN A 382 9.00 9.94 -0.04
C ASN A 382 8.04 9.05 0.76
N SER A 383 8.18 9.05 2.09
CA SER A 383 7.35 8.25 2.99
C SER A 383 5.89 8.70 2.99
N GLY A 384 5.62 10.01 3.02
CA GLY A 384 4.26 10.56 2.97
C GLY A 384 3.60 10.34 1.62
N ARG A 385 4.34 10.57 0.53
CA ARG A 385 3.89 10.27 -0.84
C ARG A 385 3.51 8.80 -1.01
N ALA A 386 4.32 7.88 -0.47
CA ALA A 386 4.02 6.45 -0.49
C ALA A 386 2.72 6.14 0.26
N CYS A 387 2.50 6.73 1.44
CA CYS A 387 1.27 6.54 2.21
C CYS A 387 0.02 7.05 1.47
N ILE A 388 0.05 8.29 0.94
CA ILE A 388 -1.08 8.90 0.24
C ILE A 388 -1.44 8.10 -1.02
N ARG A 389 -0.43 7.71 -1.79
CA ARG A 389 -0.62 6.89 -2.99
C ARG A 389 -1.16 5.51 -2.66
N HIS A 390 -0.60 4.86 -1.66
CA HIS A 390 -1.05 3.55 -1.25
C HIS A 390 -2.51 3.59 -0.76
N PHE A 391 -2.87 4.61 0.03
CA PHE A 391 -4.24 4.85 0.46
C PHE A 391 -5.18 5.08 -0.74
N THR A 392 -4.80 5.95 -1.68
CA THR A 392 -5.59 6.25 -2.88
C THR A 392 -5.81 4.98 -3.73
N LEU A 393 -4.76 4.19 -3.92
CA LEU A 393 -4.84 2.93 -4.66
C LEU A 393 -5.82 1.96 -3.99
N ARG A 394 -5.71 1.79 -2.67
CA ARG A 394 -6.62 0.91 -1.91
C ARG A 394 -8.06 1.40 -1.97
N LEU A 395 -8.30 2.70 -1.87
CA LEU A 395 -9.63 3.28 -1.97
C LEU A 395 -10.27 2.97 -3.34
N ILE A 396 -9.52 3.16 -4.43
CA ILE A 396 -10.02 2.89 -5.79
C ILE A 396 -10.28 1.39 -5.99
N LEU A 397 -9.38 0.52 -5.54
CA LEU A 397 -9.57 -0.94 -5.64
C LEU A 397 -10.75 -1.41 -4.79
N PHE A 398 -10.95 -0.81 -3.62
CA PHE A 398 -12.08 -1.10 -2.74
C PHE A 398 -13.41 -0.68 -3.36
N VAL A 399 -13.52 0.56 -3.86
CA VAL A 399 -14.72 1.05 -4.54
C VAL A 399 -15.02 0.24 -5.80
N ALA A 400 -14.00 -0.23 -6.51
CA ALA A 400 -14.15 -1.14 -7.64
C ALA A 400 -14.55 -2.58 -7.24
N GLY A 401 -14.58 -2.90 -5.94
CA GLY A 401 -14.89 -4.23 -5.42
C GLY A 401 -13.83 -5.29 -5.71
N LYS A 402 -12.60 -4.88 -6.01
CA LYS A 402 -11.46 -5.77 -6.30
C LYS A 402 -10.79 -6.29 -5.02
N ILE A 403 -10.80 -5.48 -3.97
CA ILE A 403 -10.29 -5.85 -2.64
C ILE A 403 -11.28 -5.39 -1.56
N PRO A 404 -11.33 -6.05 -0.39
CA PRO A 404 -12.04 -5.52 0.77
C PRO A 404 -11.24 -4.42 1.47
N TRP A 405 -11.92 -3.63 2.30
CA TRP A 405 -11.31 -2.53 3.05
C TRP A 405 -10.19 -3.03 3.95
N ASN A 406 -10.48 -4.06 4.76
CA ASN A 406 -9.47 -4.76 5.55
C ASN A 406 -8.88 -5.95 4.79
N TYR A 407 -8.07 -5.65 3.77
CA TYR A 407 -7.51 -6.71 2.94
C TYR A 407 -6.61 -7.70 3.70
N ALA A 408 -5.91 -7.26 4.74
CA ALA A 408 -5.09 -8.15 5.56
C ALA A 408 -5.96 -9.20 6.28
N LYS A 409 -7.10 -8.78 6.86
CA LYS A 409 -8.06 -9.69 7.50
C LYS A 409 -8.65 -10.68 6.49
N PHE A 410 -8.96 -10.24 5.28
CA PHE A 410 -9.42 -11.14 4.21
C PHE A 410 -8.35 -12.16 3.82
N LEU A 411 -7.09 -11.73 3.64
CA LEU A 411 -6.02 -12.65 3.25
C LEU A 411 -5.72 -13.65 4.37
N ASP A 412 -5.75 -13.22 5.63
CA ASP A 412 -5.63 -14.12 6.79
C ASP A 412 -6.81 -15.09 6.85
N PHE A 413 -8.04 -14.64 6.59
CA PHE A 413 -9.21 -15.51 6.46
C PHE A 413 -9.05 -16.54 5.32
N ALA A 414 -8.47 -16.13 4.18
CA ALA A 414 -8.19 -17.03 3.07
C ALA A 414 -7.07 -18.05 3.36
N VAL A 415 -6.23 -17.78 4.36
CA VAL A 415 -5.22 -18.73 4.88
C VAL A 415 -5.86 -19.66 5.91
N ASP A 416 -6.46 -19.09 6.95
CA ASP A 416 -6.84 -19.83 8.17
C ASP A 416 -8.18 -20.58 8.03
N ASN A 417 -9.09 -20.12 7.16
CA ASN A 417 -10.44 -20.67 7.06
C ASN A 417 -10.77 -21.28 5.68
N LEU A 418 -10.30 -20.67 4.59
CA LEU A 418 -10.52 -21.20 3.24
C LEU A 418 -9.39 -22.10 2.74
N GLU A 419 -8.21 -22.03 3.37
CA GLU A 419 -7.03 -22.83 3.01
C GLU A 419 -6.53 -22.60 1.56
N PHE A 420 -6.96 -21.52 0.89
CA PHE A 420 -6.53 -21.21 -0.49
C PHE A 420 -5.15 -20.57 -0.55
N LEU A 421 -4.73 -19.94 0.55
CA LEU A 421 -3.47 -19.22 0.67
C LEU A 421 -2.60 -19.81 1.79
N GLN A 422 -1.30 -19.55 1.73
CA GLN A 422 -0.33 -19.76 2.80
C GLN A 422 0.34 -18.42 3.15
N ARG A 423 0.73 -18.26 4.42
CA ARG A 423 1.43 -17.06 4.90
C ARG A 423 2.81 -17.39 5.46
N ALA A 424 3.82 -16.65 5.00
CA ALA A 424 5.17 -16.69 5.58
C ALA A 424 5.65 -15.26 5.90
N GLY A 425 5.60 -14.89 7.17
CA GLY A 425 5.80 -13.50 7.61
C GLY A 425 4.71 -12.58 7.06
N GLY A 426 5.09 -11.47 6.42
CA GLY A 426 4.14 -10.57 5.78
C GLY A 426 3.65 -11.01 4.38
N LYS A 427 4.21 -12.09 3.83
CA LYS A 427 3.97 -12.54 2.45
C LYS A 427 2.84 -13.57 2.39
N TYR A 428 2.01 -13.46 1.35
CA TYR A 428 0.95 -14.42 1.04
C TYR A 428 1.26 -15.17 -0.25
N PHE A 429 1.01 -16.47 -0.26
CA PHE A 429 1.23 -17.36 -1.38
C PHE A 429 -0.08 -18.08 -1.67
N PHE A 430 -0.37 -18.39 -2.92
CA PHE A 430 -1.38 -19.42 -3.17
C PHE A 430 -0.85 -20.76 -2.67
N LEU A 431 -1.75 -21.60 -2.15
CA LEU A 431 -1.41 -22.94 -1.69
C LEU A 431 -0.63 -23.72 -2.76
N ASN A 432 -1.02 -23.55 -4.02
CA ASN A 432 -0.31 -24.06 -5.17
C ASN A 432 -0.47 -23.11 -6.38
N ASN A 433 0.51 -23.11 -7.28
CA ASN A 433 0.48 -22.43 -8.57
C ASN A 433 -0.73 -22.85 -9.43
N GLU A 434 -1.14 -24.12 -9.40
CA GLU A 434 -2.29 -24.54 -10.19
C GLU A 434 -3.61 -23.97 -9.65
N LEU A 435 -3.78 -23.89 -8.32
CA LEU A 435 -4.94 -23.22 -7.72
C LEU A 435 -4.99 -21.74 -8.12
N ARG A 436 -3.84 -21.07 -8.15
CA ARG A 436 -3.73 -19.70 -8.68
C ARG A 436 -4.17 -19.62 -10.14
N GLN A 437 -3.75 -20.56 -10.99
CA GLN A 437 -4.16 -20.61 -12.39
C GLN A 437 -5.67 -20.86 -12.55
N ASN A 438 -6.26 -21.69 -11.69
CA ASN A 438 -7.72 -21.86 -11.69
C ASN A 438 -8.44 -20.52 -11.43
N PHE A 439 -8.02 -19.76 -10.43
CA PHE A 439 -8.59 -18.43 -10.17
C PHE A 439 -8.36 -17.41 -11.30
N LEU A 440 -7.32 -17.56 -12.13
CA LEU A 440 -7.13 -16.71 -13.32
C LEU A 440 -8.17 -17.00 -14.40
N ASN A 441 -8.51 -18.29 -14.58
CA ASN A 441 -9.40 -18.79 -15.62
C ASN A 441 -10.87 -18.75 -15.21
N PHE A 442 -11.16 -18.56 -13.91
CA PHE A 442 -12.52 -18.38 -13.40
C PHE A 442 -13.20 -17.21 -14.13
N GLU A 443 -14.39 -17.41 -14.71
CA GLU A 443 -15.14 -16.37 -15.44
C GLU A 443 -15.95 -15.45 -14.52
#